data_AF-A0A960I2X1-F1
#
_entry.id   AF-A0A960I2X1-F1
#
_cell.length_a   1.000
_cell.length_b   1.000
_cell.length_c   1.000
_cell.angle_alpha   90.00
_cell.angle_beta   90.00
_cell.angle_gamma   90.00
#
_symmetry.space_group_name_H-M   'P 1'
#
loop_
_entity.id
_entity.type
_entity.pdbx_description
1 polymer ?
#
loop_
_entity_poly.entity_id
_entity_poly.type
_entity_poly.pdbx_seq_one_letter_code
_entity_poly.pdbx_strand_id
1 'polypeptide(L)'
;MEVEEMARTSRIEMRAEPERERRIRHAAALTHQSVSSFVLDAASERADDVIAQNAMSVVSDDFFDALLEALDRPPRKNAALARRASQSRRVTQH
;
A
#
# COMPACT_ATOMS: atom_id res chain seq x y z
N MET A 1 8.53 -27.44 13.62
CA MET A 1 7.52 -26.39 13.47
C MET A 1 7.27 -26.29 11.98
N GLU A 2 6.25 -26.99 11.49
CA GLU A 2 5.90 -27.00 10.08
C GLU A 2 5.37 -25.62 9.74
N VAL A 3 6.07 -24.91 8.87
CA VAL A 3 5.51 -23.75 8.19
C VAL A 3 4.45 -24.29 7.26
N GLU A 4 3.17 -24.12 7.63
CA GLU A 4 2.06 -24.24 6.67
C GLU A 4 2.34 -23.25 5.55
N GLU A 5 2.86 -23.76 4.43
CA GLU A 5 3.02 -22.98 3.21
C GLU A 5 1.62 -22.55 2.77
N MET A 6 1.25 -21.29 3.05
CA MET A 6 -0.06 -20.78 2.68
C MET A 6 -0.25 -20.96 1.18
N ALA A 7 -1.22 -21.78 0.80
CA ALA A 7 -1.46 -22.14 -0.58
C ALA A 7 -1.69 -20.87 -1.44
N ARG A 8 -1.08 -20.82 -2.64
CA ARG A 8 -1.28 -19.73 -3.62
C ARG A 8 -2.67 -19.84 -4.23
N THR A 9 -3.68 -19.34 -3.52
CA THR A 9 -5.10 -19.46 -3.90
C THR A 9 -5.57 -18.33 -4.83
N SER A 10 -4.88 -17.18 -4.83
CA SER A 10 -5.23 -16.01 -5.64
C SER A 10 -4.55 -16.05 -7.02
N ARG A 11 -5.30 -15.69 -8.06
CA ARG A 11 -4.84 -15.71 -9.46
C ARG A 11 -4.67 -14.29 -10.01
N ILE A 12 -3.51 -14.01 -10.59
CA ILE A 12 -3.19 -12.75 -11.29
C ILE A 12 -2.98 -13.07 -12.75
N GLU A 13 -3.82 -12.51 -13.63
CA GLU A 13 -3.78 -12.70 -15.07
C GLU A 13 -3.24 -11.46 -15.77
N MET A 14 -2.32 -11.64 -16.72
CA MET A 14 -1.64 -10.53 -17.38
C MET A 14 -1.55 -10.76 -18.89
N ARG A 15 -1.75 -9.68 -19.65
CA ARG A 15 -1.50 -9.63 -21.09
C ARG A 15 -0.44 -8.58 -21.37
N ALA A 16 0.47 -8.89 -22.27
CA ALA A 16 1.55 -8.00 -22.67
C ALA A 16 1.72 -8.02 -24.19
N GLU A 17 2.17 -6.91 -24.73
CA GLU A 17 2.66 -6.84 -26.11
C GLU A 17 3.88 -7.76 -26.29
N PRO A 18 4.11 -8.32 -27.49
CA PRO A 18 5.18 -9.28 -27.72
C PRO A 18 6.58 -8.76 -27.35
N GLU A 19 6.86 -7.47 -27.58
CA GLU A 19 8.16 -6.89 -27.22
C GLU A 19 8.37 -6.83 -25.70
N ARG A 20 7.34 -6.46 -24.95
CA ARG A 20 7.37 -6.42 -23.49
C ARG A 20 7.54 -7.83 -22.92
N GLU A 21 6.82 -8.79 -23.48
CA GLU A 21 6.90 -10.20 -23.09
C GLU A 21 8.31 -10.79 -23.32
N ARG A 22 8.94 -10.50 -24.46
CA ARG A 22 10.34 -10.90 -24.73
C ARG A 22 11.31 -10.35 -23.70
N ARG A 23 11.20 -9.06 -23.35
CA ARG A 23 12.07 -8.42 -22.34
C ARG A 23 11.92 -9.07 -20.98
N ILE A 24 10.68 -9.30 -20.53
CA ILE A 24 10.40 -9.94 -19.24
C ILE A 24 11.00 -11.35 -19.21
N ARG A 25 10.80 -12.15 -20.26
CA ARG A 25 11.37 -13.49 -20.33
C ARG A 25 12.90 -13.47 -20.29
N HIS A 26 13.53 -12.52 -20.98
CA HIS A 26 14.98 -12.39 -20.95
C HIS A 26 15.49 -12.04 -19.54
N ALA A 27 14.85 -11.10 -18.85
CA ALA A 27 15.22 -10.72 -17.48
C ALA A 27 15.02 -11.88 -16.48
N ALA A 28 13.93 -12.63 -16.61
CA ALA A 28 13.70 -13.84 -15.81
C ALA A 28 14.79 -14.90 -16.03
N ALA A 29 15.22 -15.09 -17.29
CA ALA A 29 16.30 -16.01 -17.62
C ALA A 29 17.65 -15.58 -17.03
N LEU A 30 17.96 -14.29 -17.08
CA LEU A 30 19.19 -13.72 -16.48
C LEU A 30 19.23 -13.86 -14.95
N THR A 31 18.07 -13.93 -14.30
CA THR A 31 17.92 -14.07 -12.85
C THR A 31 17.60 -15.51 -12.42
N HIS A 32 17.68 -16.48 -13.35
CA HIS A 32 17.46 -17.90 -13.09
C HIS A 32 16.12 -18.25 -12.44
N GLN A 33 15.07 -17.51 -12.78
CA GLN A 33 13.73 -17.72 -12.23
C GLN A 33 12.69 -17.91 -13.35
N SER A 34 11.54 -18.47 -12.99
CA SER A 34 10.42 -18.56 -13.92
C SER A 34 9.89 -17.16 -14.25
N VAL A 35 9.26 -17.02 -15.42
CA VAL A 35 8.62 -15.75 -15.82
C VAL A 35 7.55 -15.33 -14.80
N SER A 36 6.80 -16.28 -14.24
CA SER A 36 5.77 -16.00 -13.25
C SER A 36 6.37 -15.54 -11.92
N SER A 37 7.48 -16.12 -11.45
CA SER A 37 8.17 -15.65 -10.24
C SER A 37 8.70 -14.23 -10.45
N PHE A 38 9.41 -14.01 -11.55
CA PHE A 38 10.00 -12.70 -11.87
C PHE A 38 8.96 -11.58 -11.86
N VAL A 39 7.82 -11.85 -12.49
CA VAL A 39 6.73 -10.86 -12.56
C VAL A 39 6.06 -10.66 -11.21
N LEU A 40 5.82 -11.74 -10.46
CA LEU A 40 5.21 -11.66 -9.14
C LEU A 40 6.10 -10.87 -8.18
N ASP A 41 7.39 -11.19 -8.12
CA ASP A 41 8.36 -10.56 -7.24
C ASP A 41 8.50 -9.07 -7.56
N ALA A 42 8.68 -8.72 -8.84
CA ALA A 42 8.76 -7.31 -9.26
C ALA A 42 7.47 -6.53 -8.99
N ALA A 43 6.30 -7.16 -9.13
CA ALA A 43 5.02 -6.54 -8.82
C ALA A 43 4.82 -6.35 -7.31
N SER A 44 5.23 -7.33 -6.50
CA SER A 44 5.20 -7.27 -5.04
C SER A 44 6.10 -6.17 -4.50
N GLU A 45 7.36 -6.12 -4.94
CA GLU A 45 8.29 -5.05 -4.56
C GLU A 45 7.72 -3.66 -4.87
N ARG A 46 7.17 -3.49 -6.08
CA ARG A 46 6.58 -2.21 -6.47
C ARG A 46 5.32 -1.89 -5.66
N ALA A 47 4.51 -2.88 -5.30
CA ALA A 47 3.33 -2.68 -4.48
C ALA A 47 3.73 -2.19 -3.07
N ASP A 48 4.73 -2.82 -2.46
CA ASP A 48 5.25 -2.44 -1.15
C ASP A 48 5.77 -0.99 -1.17
N ASP A 49 6.53 -0.61 -2.19
CA ASP A 49 6.99 0.77 -2.37
C ASP A 49 5.83 1.77 -2.46
N VAL A 50 4.80 1.46 -3.24
CA VAL A 50 3.64 2.34 -3.40
C VAL A 50 2.86 2.47 -2.10
N ILE A 51 2.66 1.37 -1.38
CA ILE A 51 1.99 1.35 -0.08
C ILE A 51 2.78 2.20 0.92
N ALA A 52 4.09 2.01 1.01
CA ALA A 52 4.96 2.78 1.91
C ALA A 52 4.93 4.28 1.60
N GLN A 53 5.01 4.66 0.31
CA GLN A 53 4.93 6.06 -0.12
C GLN A 53 3.60 6.72 0.26
N ASN A 54 2.49 5.98 0.24
CA ASN A 54 1.18 6.51 0.58
C ASN A 54 0.84 6.40 2.08
N ALA A 55 1.57 5.57 2.84
CA ALA A 55 1.40 5.46 4.28
C ALA A 55 1.92 6.69 5.03
N MET A 56 2.87 7.44 4.44
CA MET A 56 3.45 8.63 5.05
C MET A 56 2.79 9.90 4.49
N SER A 57 2.00 10.58 5.32
CA SER A 57 1.66 11.98 5.06
C SER A 57 2.85 12.85 5.41
N VAL A 58 3.64 13.27 4.43
CA VAL A 58 4.65 14.31 4.63
C VAL A 58 3.90 15.61 4.90
N VAL A 59 4.10 16.17 6.09
CA VAL A 59 3.53 17.44 6.51
C VAL A 59 4.64 18.49 6.58
N SER A 60 4.31 19.77 6.38
CA SER A 60 5.28 20.84 6.58
C SER A 60 5.69 20.93 8.05
N ASP A 61 6.88 21.46 8.32
CA ASP A 61 7.37 21.68 9.69
C ASP A 61 6.36 22.52 10.51
N ASP A 62 5.82 23.59 9.92
CA ASP A 62 4.78 24.42 10.53
C ASP A 62 3.53 23.62 10.94
N PHE A 63 3.13 22.63 10.12
CA PHE A 63 1.98 21.78 10.46
C PHE A 63 2.34 20.82 11.59
N PHE A 64 3.57 20.28 11.58
CA PHE A 64 4.04 19.39 12.63
C PHE A 64 4.10 20.12 13.99
N ASP A 65 4.63 21.34 14.03
CA ASP A 65 4.66 22.17 15.23
C ASP A 65 3.25 22.52 15.72
N ALA A 66 2.36 22.93 14.82
CA ALA A 66 0.96 23.21 15.15
C ALA A 66 0.22 21.96 15.66
N LEU A 67 0.53 20.77 15.12
CA LEU A 67 0.00 19.50 15.58
C LEU A 67 0.48 19.18 16.99
N LEU A 68 1.78 19.32 17.27
CA LEU A 68 2.35 19.09 18.60
C LEU A 68 1.73 20.03 19.64
N GLU A 69 1.60 21.32 19.34
CA GLU A 69 0.93 22.27 20.24
C GLU A 69 -0.53 21.87 20.51
N ALA A 70 -1.25 21.42 19.47
CA ALA A 70 -2.63 20.96 19.60
C ALA A 70 -2.76 19.65 20.41
N LEU A 71 -1.73 18.80 20.44
CA LEU A 71 -1.69 17.61 21.29
C LEU A 71 -1.43 17.96 22.76
N ASP A 72 -0.52 18.90 23.03
CA ASP A 72 -0.21 19.37 24.39
C ASP A 72 -1.36 20.19 24.99
N ARG A 73 -2.07 20.97 24.16
CA ARG A 73 -3.24 21.75 24.55
C ARG A 73 -4.44 21.36 23.70
N PRO A 74 -5.11 20.23 24.02
CA PRO A 74 -6.20 19.74 23.21
C PRO A 74 -7.34 20.76 23.13
N PRO A 75 -7.81 21.11 21.92
CA PRO A 75 -8.89 22.08 21.76
C PRO A 75 -10.20 21.53 22.34
N ARG A 76 -11.09 22.45 22.75
CA ARG A 76 -12.43 22.07 23.22
C ARG A 76 -13.22 21.42 22.08
N LYS A 77 -13.93 20.34 22.40
CA LYS A 77 -14.78 19.61 21.46
C LYS A 77 -15.80 20.56 20.81
N ASN A 78 -15.77 20.66 19.48
CA ASN A 78 -16.78 21.40 18.74
C ASN A 78 -18.12 20.63 18.76
N ALA A 79 -19.22 21.30 19.13
CA ALA A 79 -20.56 20.70 19.21
C ALA A 79 -21.03 20.09 17.87
N ALA A 80 -20.66 20.69 16.73
CA ALA A 80 -20.96 20.15 15.41
C ALA A 80 -20.20 18.86 15.13
N LEU A 81 -18.93 18.78 15.55
CA LEU A 81 -18.11 17.58 15.38
C LEU A 81 -18.58 16.45 16.31
N ALA A 82 -18.96 16.77 17.56
CA ALA A 82 -19.50 15.80 18.51
C ALA A 82 -20.80 15.15 17.99
N ARG A 83 -21.72 15.96 17.46
CA ARG A 83 -22.97 15.47 16.85
C ARG A 83 -22.72 14.56 15.63
N ARG A 84 -21.68 14.84 14.83
CA ARG A 84 -21.31 14.00 13.68
C ARG A 84 -20.64 12.70 14.12
N ALA A 85 -19.77 12.76 15.14
CA ALA A 85 -19.11 11.57 15.68
C ALA A 85 -20.09 10.57 16.31
N SER A 86 -21.22 11.04 16.87
CA SER A 86 -22.28 10.17 17.41
C SER A 86 -23.17 9.53 16.33
N GLN A 87 -22.99 9.87 15.05
CA GLN A 87 -23.68 9.24 13.93
C GLN A 87 -22.79 8.11 13.39
N SER A 88 -23.35 6.91 13.21
CA SER A 88 -22.60 5.74 12.73
C SER A 88 -21.87 6.05 11.42
N ARG A 89 -20.55 5.89 11.40
CA ARG A 89 -19.73 6.13 10.21
C ARG A 89 -19.94 4.99 9.23
N ARG A 90 -20.52 5.29 8.07
CA ARG A 90 -20.36 4.46 6.87
C ARG A 90 -18.98 4.72 6.29
N VAL A 91 -17.96 4.06 6.84
CA VAL A 91 -16.65 4.02 6.19
C VAL A 91 -16.72 2.90 5.15
N THR A 92 -16.93 3.26 3.89
CA THR A 92 -16.70 2.34 2.77
C THR A 92 -15.22 2.41 2.45
N GLN A 93 -14.47 1.42 2.93
CA GLN A 93 -13.09 1.22 2.48
C GLN A 93 -13.16 0.53 1.11
N HIS A 94 -12.59 1.17 0.09
CA HIS A 94 -12.42 0.62 -1.26
C HIS A 94 -11.13 -0.19 -1.34
#